data_AF-A0A258HTT6-F1
#
_entry.id   AF-A0A258HTT6-F1
#
_cell.length_a   1.000
_cell.length_b   1.000
_cell.length_c   1.000
_cell.angle_alpha   90.00
_cell.angle_beta   90.00
_cell.angle_gamma   90.00
#
_symmetry.space_group_name_H-M   'P 1'
#
loop_
_entity.id
_entity.type
_entity.pdbx_description
1 polymer ?
#
loop_
_entity_poly.entity_id
_entity_poly.type
_entity_poly.pdbx_seq_one_letter_code
_entity_poly.pdbx_strand_id
1 'polypeptide(L)'
;MPIDFIVGLPHLNEGPSPEARLALQDILLDIQRDARLRAEKSWRSRKPPVAAYWAACGVYAGHIARSIGPGPGRRPLATAALRPNEEIKTC
;
A
#
# COMPACT_ATOMS: atom_id res chain seq x y z
N MET A 1 2.99 28.67 -13.23
CA MET A 1 1.57 28.30 -13.19
C MET A 1 1.47 26.93 -12.52
N PRO A 2 0.95 26.81 -11.30
CA PRO A 2 0.84 25.53 -10.60
C PRO A 2 -0.19 24.62 -11.29
N ILE A 3 0.12 23.33 -11.35
CA ILE A 3 -0.62 22.26 -12.02
C ILE A 3 -2.01 22.02 -11.40
N ASP A 4 -2.24 22.55 -10.20
CA ASP A 4 -3.44 22.33 -9.39
C ASP A 4 -4.68 23.06 -9.95
N PHE A 5 -4.52 24.03 -10.85
CA PHE A 5 -5.64 24.80 -11.40
C PHE A 5 -6.39 24.11 -12.57
N ILE A 6 -5.76 23.14 -13.24
CA ILE A 6 -6.35 22.50 -14.44
C ILE A 6 -7.41 21.45 -14.08
N VAL A 7 -7.31 20.85 -12.89
CA VAL A 7 -8.29 19.86 -12.41
C VAL A 7 -9.19 20.53 -11.38
N GLY A 8 -10.17 21.32 -11.85
CA GLY A 8 -11.16 22.01 -11.02
C GLY A 8 -12.12 21.06 -10.28
N LEU A 9 -11.60 20.22 -9.38
CA LEU A 9 -12.37 19.28 -8.56
C LEU A 9 -12.05 19.54 -7.08
N PRO A 10 -12.74 20.50 -6.43
CA PRO A 10 -12.53 20.81 -5.00
C PRO A 10 -12.89 19.65 -4.04
N HIS A 11 -13.39 18.52 -4.56
CA HIS A 11 -13.75 17.32 -3.81
C HIS A 11 -12.67 16.21 -3.81
N LEU A 12 -11.58 16.36 -4.56
CA LEU A 12 -10.51 15.34 -4.64
C LEU A 12 -9.44 15.44 -3.55
N ASN A 13 -9.55 16.41 -2.64
CA ASN A 13 -8.58 16.58 -1.55
C ASN A 13 -8.82 15.59 -0.39
N GLU A 14 -10.02 15.04 -0.30
CA GLU A 14 -10.39 14.02 0.67
C GLU A 14 -9.90 12.66 0.13
N GLY A 15 -8.74 12.19 0.61
CA GLY A 15 -8.32 10.82 0.35
C GLY A 15 -9.37 9.82 0.85
N PRO A 16 -9.40 8.57 0.34
CA PRO A 16 -10.40 7.58 0.74
C PRO A 16 -10.40 7.39 2.25
N SER A 17 -11.60 7.23 2.84
CA SER A 17 -11.77 6.97 4.27
C SER A 17 -10.96 5.73 4.69
N PRO A 18 -10.60 5.59 5.97
CA PRO A 18 -9.88 4.42 6.46
C PRO A 18 -10.56 3.09 6.10
N GLU A 19 -11.89 3.06 6.16
CA GLU A 19 -12.72 1.90 5.81
C GLU A 19 -12.66 1.62 4.31
N ALA A 20 -12.74 2.67 3.47
CA ALA A 20 -12.62 2.54 2.03
C ALA A 20 -11.23 2.04 1.61
N ARG A 21 -10.17 2.42 2.34
CA ARG A 21 -8.81 1.91 2.12
C ARG A 21 -8.69 0.42 2.46
N LEU A 22 -9.32 -0.03 3.53
CA LEU A 22 -9.36 -1.45 3.91
C LEU A 22 -10.15 -2.26 2.88
N ALA A 23 -11.34 -1.81 2.49
CA ALA A 23 -12.14 -2.47 1.46
C ALA A 23 -11.37 -2.55 0.12
N LEU A 24 -10.68 -1.47 -0.27
CA LEU A 24 -9.85 -1.45 -1.47
C LEU A 24 -8.65 -2.40 -1.34
N GLN A 25 -8.01 -2.47 -0.18
CA GLN A 25 -6.94 -3.42 0.10
C GLN A 25 -7.41 -4.86 -0.10
N ASP A 26 -8.58 -5.21 0.44
CA ASP A 26 -9.15 -6.57 0.30
C ASP A 26 -9.42 -6.93 -1.17
N ILE A 27 -10.01 -6.00 -1.93
CA ILE A 27 -10.25 -6.19 -3.37
C ILE A 27 -8.93 -6.39 -4.12
N LEU A 28 -7.89 -5.61 -3.81
CA LEU A 28 -6.57 -5.75 -4.44
C LEU A 28 -5.90 -7.09 -4.11
N LEU A 29 -6.07 -7.59 -2.89
CA LEU A 29 -5.58 -8.92 -2.51
C LEU A 29 -6.37 -10.03 -3.21
N ASP A 30 -7.66 -9.83 -3.47
CA ASP A 30 -8.46 -10.76 -4.25
C ASP A 30 -8.02 -10.81 -5.71
N ILE A 31 -7.82 -9.64 -6.33
CA ILE A 31 -7.25 -9.52 -7.68
C ILE A 31 -5.88 -10.20 -7.74
N GLN A 32 -5.03 -10.02 -6.73
CA GLN A 32 -3.73 -10.69 -6.67
C GLN A 32 -3.88 -12.22 -6.71
N ARG A 33 -4.83 -12.79 -5.96
CA ARG A 33 -5.07 -14.24 -5.93
C ARG A 33 -5.57 -14.74 -7.29
N ASP A 34 -6.56 -14.08 -7.88
CA ASP A 34 -7.09 -14.45 -9.21
C ASP A 34 -5.99 -14.36 -10.29
N ALA A 35 -5.20 -13.29 -10.28
CA ALA A 35 -4.10 -13.10 -11.21
C ALA A 35 -3.06 -14.23 -11.12
N ARG A 36 -2.72 -14.71 -9.91
CA ARG A 36 -1.83 -15.87 -9.72
C ARG A 36 -2.42 -17.15 -10.32
N LEU A 37 -3.71 -17.41 -10.10
CA LEU A 37 -4.38 -18.58 -10.68
C LEU A 37 -4.38 -18.54 -12.22
N ARG A 38 -4.62 -17.35 -12.80
CA ARG A 38 -4.58 -17.15 -14.25
C ARG A 38 -3.18 -17.27 -14.83
N ALA A 39 -2.17 -16.78 -14.11
CA ALA A 39 -0.76 -16.96 -14.50
C ALA A 39 -0.42 -18.45 -14.55
N GLU A 40 -0.73 -19.21 -13.49
CA GLU A 40 -0.49 -20.65 -13.42
C GLU A 40 -1.23 -21.41 -14.53
N LYS A 41 -2.50 -21.09 -14.77
CA LYS A 41 -3.27 -21.66 -15.89
C LYS A 41 -2.61 -21.37 -17.24
N SER A 42 -2.08 -20.17 -17.42
CA SER A 42 -1.42 -19.73 -18.67
C SER A 42 -0.07 -20.41 -18.87
N TRP A 43 0.69 -20.64 -17.80
CA TRP A 43 1.91 -21.45 -17.83
C TRP A 43 1.60 -22.87 -18.29
N ARG A 44 0.61 -23.53 -17.67
CA ARG A 44 0.17 -24.89 -18.04
C ARG A 44 -0.35 -24.97 -19.49
N SER A 45 -0.98 -23.89 -19.96
CA SER A 45 -1.49 -23.79 -21.33
C SER A 45 -0.43 -23.42 -22.37
N ARG A 46 0.86 -23.35 -21.99
CA ARG A 46 1.98 -22.96 -22.86
C ARG A 46 1.81 -21.56 -23.48
N LYS A 47 1.31 -20.60 -22.70
CA LYS A 47 1.17 -19.18 -23.09
C LYS A 47 2.07 -18.26 -22.24
N PRO A 48 3.39 -18.27 -22.47
CA PRO A 48 4.36 -17.56 -21.61
C PRO A 48 4.11 -16.04 -21.48
N PRO A 49 3.84 -15.28 -22.55
CA PRO A 49 3.61 -13.83 -22.43
C PRO A 49 2.37 -13.50 -21.59
N VAL A 50 1.30 -14.26 -21.77
CA VAL A 50 0.05 -14.08 -21.01
C VAL A 50 0.25 -14.44 -19.53
N ALA A 51 1.03 -15.50 -19.26
CA ALA A 51 1.37 -15.88 -17.91
C ALA A 51 2.21 -14.82 -17.19
N ALA A 52 3.20 -14.24 -17.87
CA ALA A 52 4.01 -13.13 -17.36
C ALA A 52 3.16 -11.87 -17.10
N TYR A 53 2.22 -11.54 -18.00
CA TYR A 53 1.28 -10.44 -17.80
C TYR A 53 0.46 -10.62 -16.51
N TRP A 54 -0.18 -11.78 -16.33
CA TRP A 54 -0.96 -12.06 -15.12
C TRP A 54 -0.10 -12.07 -13.86
N ALA A 55 1.13 -12.58 -13.94
CA ALA A 55 2.07 -12.53 -12.82
C ALA A 55 2.41 -11.09 -12.43
N ALA A 56 2.67 -10.21 -13.41
CA ALA A 56 2.90 -8.80 -13.18
C ALA A 56 1.68 -8.11 -12.55
N CYS A 57 0.47 -8.38 -13.05
CA CYS A 57 -0.77 -7.87 -12.44
C CYS A 57 -0.88 -8.23 -10.96
N GLY A 58 -0.58 -9.49 -10.59
CA GLY A 58 -0.61 -9.93 -9.20
C GLY A 58 0.44 -9.24 -8.32
N VAL A 59 1.62 -8.95 -8.86
CA VAL A 59 2.68 -8.19 -8.16
C VAL A 59 2.23 -6.76 -7.90
N TYR A 60 1.75 -6.05 -8.94
CA TYR A 60 1.29 -4.67 -8.80
C TYR A 60 0.10 -4.53 -7.86
N ALA A 61 -0.91 -5.41 -7.96
CA ALA A 61 -2.04 -5.41 -7.04
C ALA A 61 -1.57 -5.56 -5.57
N GLY A 62 -0.58 -6.43 -5.31
CA GLY A 62 0.03 -6.57 -3.99
C GLY A 62 0.81 -5.34 -3.52
N HIS A 63 1.57 -4.70 -4.41
CA HIS A 63 2.30 -3.47 -4.09
C HIS A 63 1.35 -2.32 -3.74
N ILE A 64 0.25 -2.17 -4.48
CA ILE A 64 -0.77 -1.16 -4.21
C ILE A 64 -1.47 -1.48 -2.88
N ALA A 65 -1.88 -2.73 -2.66
CA ALA A 65 -2.52 -3.16 -1.41
C ALA A 65 -1.65 -2.86 -0.17
N ARG A 66 -0.33 -3.06 -0.28
CA ARG A 66 0.63 -2.77 0.80
C ARG A 66 0.83 -1.27 1.02
N SER A 67 0.69 -0.47 -0.04
CA SER A 67 0.89 0.99 0.02
C SER A 67 -0.34 1.71 0.58
N ILE A 68 -1.54 1.14 0.38
CA ILE A 68 -2.82 1.72 0.84
C ILE A 68 -3.23 1.21 2.22
N GLY A 69 -2.79 0.01 2.60
CA GLY A 69 -3.03 -0.56 3.92
C GLY A 69 -2.48 0.29 5.07
N PRO A 70 -2.79 -0.07 6.33
CA PRO A 70 -2.11 0.52 7.47
C PRO A 70 -0.61 0.31 7.24
N GLY A 71 0.10 1.38 6.91
CA GLY A 71 1.53 1.31 6.61
C GLY A 71 2.20 0.56 7.75
N PRO A 72 3.26 -0.24 7.50
CA PRO A 72 4.01 -0.85 8.58
C PRO A 72 4.36 0.31 9.50
N GLY A 73 3.71 0.36 10.65
CA GLY A 73 3.80 1.50 11.55
C GLY A 73 5.27 1.79 11.64
N ARG A 74 5.69 3.01 11.30
CA ARG A 74 7.01 3.47 11.73
C ARG A 74 6.99 3.15 13.21
N ARG A 75 7.70 2.09 13.61
CA ARG A 75 7.81 1.70 15.01
C ARG A 75 8.13 3.02 15.70
N PRO A 76 7.27 3.54 16.58
CA PRO A 76 7.66 4.68 17.38
C PRO A 76 8.98 4.24 17.98
N LEU A 77 10.04 4.99 17.71
CA LEU A 77 11.36 4.69 18.23
C LEU A 77 11.19 4.67 19.75
N ALA A 78 10.99 3.48 20.32
CA ALA A 78 10.84 3.22 21.73
C ALA A 78 12.22 3.32 22.41
N THR A 79 12.93 4.41 22.10
CA THR A 79 14.33 4.66 22.49
C THR A 79 14.63 6.16 22.60
N ALA A 80 13.61 7.01 22.77
CA ALA A 80 13.81 8.37 23.28
C ALA A 80 13.42 8.50 24.77
N ALA A 81 12.71 7.52 25.32
CA ALA A 81 12.16 7.58 26.69
C ALA A 81 13.02 6.87 27.76
N LEU A 82 14.27 6.47 27.46
CA LEU A 82 15.21 6.02 28.48
C LEU A 82 16.36 7.03 28.65
N ARG A 83 16.01 8.26 29.03
CA ARG A 83 16.91 9.11 29.80
C ARG A 83 16.34 9.18 31.22
N PRO A 84 16.83 8.35 32.15
CA PRO A 84 16.49 8.54 33.55
C PRO A 84 17.10 9.87 34.02
N ASN A 85 16.24 10.68 34.65
CA ASN A 85 16.51 11.70 35.66
C ASN A 85 17.85 12.46 35.62
N GLU A 86 17.85 13.63 34.97
CA GLU A 86 18.76 14.73 35.35
C GLU A 86 18.00 15.75 36.21
N GLU A 87 17.49 15.28 37.34
CA GLU A 87 17.40 16.11 38.55
C GLU A 87 18.69 15.82 39.32
N ILE A 88 19.60 16.79 39.45
CA ILE A 88 20.43 17.02 40.63
C ILE A 88 21.18 18.37 40.49
N LYS A 89 20.69 19.32 41.30
CA LYS A 89 21.39 20.44 41.97
C LYS A 89 21.67 21.73 41.17
N THR A 90 20.71 22.65 41.34
CA THR A 90 20.97 24.02 41.80
C THR A 90 22.14 24.08 42.79
N CYS A 91 23.19 24.83 42.43
CA CYS A 91 24.10 25.57 43.31
C CYS A 91 24.53 26.82 42.56
#